data_AF-A0A1M5H1T9-F1
#
_entry.id   AF-A0A1M5H1T9-F1
#
_cell.length_a   1.000
_cell.length_b   1.000
_cell.length_c   1.000
_cell.angle_alpha   90.00
_cell.angle_beta   90.00
_cell.angle_gamma   90.00
#
_symmetry.space_group_name_H-M   'P 1'
#
loop_
_entity.id
_entity.type
_entity.pdbx_description
1 polymer ?
#
loop_
_entity_poly.entity_id
_entity_poly.type
_entity_poly.pdbx_seq_one_letter_code
_entity_poly.pdbx_strand_id
1 'polypeptide(L)' 'MDFYDIIKDRRVLLNITQQDLADISGVSLRTIKAIEKGNGNPSIDTLRKIADALGLELIMKVREIPKL' A
#
# COMPACT_ATOMS: atom_id res chain seq x y z
N MET A 1 9.28 1.34 9.55
CA MET A 1 8.23 1.90 8.70
C MET A 1 7.36 0.74 8.27
N ASP A 2 6.08 0.77 8.65
CA ASP A 2 5.14 -0.25 8.20
C ASP A 2 4.73 0.05 6.75
N PHE A 3 4.17 -0.92 6.02
CA PHE A 3 3.72 -0.71 4.64
C PHE A 3 2.60 0.33 4.54
N TYR A 4 1.82 0.52 5.62
CA TYR A 4 0.80 1.58 5.71
C TYR A 4 1.42 2.97 5.57
N ASP A 5 2.55 3.22 6.23
CA ASP A 5 3.27 4.50 6.17
C ASP A 5 3.82 4.71 4.75
N ILE A 6 4.39 3.66 4.15
CA ILE A 6 4.94 3.72 2.78
C ILE A 6 3.85 4.14 1.78
N ILE A 7 2.66 3.54 1.85
CA ILE A 7 1.53 3.87 0.99
C ILE A 7 1.12 5.34 1.17
N LYS A 8 0.94 5.78 2.41
CA LYS A 8 0.51 7.14 2.74
C LYS A 8 1.53 8.19 2.28
N ASP A 9 2.80 7.97 2.59
CA ASP A 9 3.87 8.92 2.26
C ASP A 9 4.09 9.01 0.76
N ARG A 10 4.02 7.87 0.06
CA ARG A 10 4.08 7.86 -1.40
C ARG A 10 2.90 8.62 -2.03
N ARG A 11 1.69 8.43 -1.51
CA ARG A 11 0.51 9.17 -1.96
C ARG A 11 0.67 10.68 -1.78
N VAL A 12 1.15 11.11 -0.62
CA VAL A 12 1.40 12.54 -0.32
C VAL A 12 2.50 13.10 -1.24
N LEU A 13 3.57 12.34 -1.49
CA LEU A 13 4.65 12.73 -2.40
C LEU A 13 4.15 12.93 -3.84
N LEU A 14 3.19 12.11 -4.28
CA LEU A 14 2.54 12.25 -5.60
C LEU A 14 1.47 13.36 -5.63
N ASN A 15 1.22 14.04 -4.50
CA ASN A 15 0.24 15.11 -4.35
C ASN A 15 -1.19 14.72 -4.77
N ILE A 16 -1.60 13.49 -4.45
CA ILE A 16 -2.96 13.00 -4.72
C ILE A 16 -3.72 12.78 -3.41
N THR A 17 -5.04 12.96 -3.44
CA THR A 17 -5.92 12.71 -2.29
C THR A 17 -6.17 11.22 -2.09
N GLN A 18 -6.75 10.84 -0.95
CA GLN A 18 -7.20 9.45 -0.72
C GLN A 18 -8.32 9.04 -1.69
N GLN A 19 -9.12 10.01 -2.16
CA GLN A 19 -10.16 9.77 -3.17
C GLN A 19 -9.51 9.49 -4.53
N ASP A 20 -8.53 10.28 -4.93
CA ASP A 20 -7.78 10.04 -6.18
C ASP A 20 -7.11 8.66 -6.16
N LEU A 21 -6.48 8.27 -5.06
CA LEU A 21 -5.89 6.93 -4.95
C LEU A 21 -6.95 5.82 -5.06
N ALA A 22 -8.13 6.02 -4.46
CA ALA A 22 -9.23 5.07 -4.58
C ALA A 22 -9.68 4.93 -6.04
N ASP A 23 -9.82 6.04 -6.75
CA ASP A 23 -10.29 6.08 -8.14
C ASP A 23 -9.24 5.48 -9.09
N ILE A 24 -7.96 5.78 -8.91
CA ILE A 24 -6.86 5.26 -9.76
C ILE A 24 -6.65 3.75 -9.52
N SER A 25 -6.67 3.30 -8.27
CA SER A 25 -6.42 1.89 -7.93
C SER A 25 -7.64 0.98 -8.09
N GLY A 26 -8.85 1.55 -8.22
CA GLY A 26 -10.10 0.79 -8.18
C GLY A 26 -10.39 0.15 -6.81
N VAL A 27 -9.73 0.62 -5.75
CA VAL A 27 -9.94 0.16 -4.36
C VAL A 27 -10.84 1.16 -3.65
N SER A 28 -11.79 0.67 -2.84
CA SER A 28 -12.74 1.58 -2.17
C SER A 28 -12.03 2.59 -1.26
N LEU A 29 -12.53 3.83 -1.20
CA LEU A 29 -12.02 4.87 -0.29
C LEU A 29 -11.99 4.39 1.16
N ARG A 30 -13.00 3.61 1.58
CA ARG A 30 -13.05 3.03 2.93
C ARG A 30 -11.83 2.16 3.20
N THR A 31 -11.44 1.33 2.24
CA THR A 31 -10.27 0.47 2.32
C THR A 31 -8.98 1.30 2.37
N ILE A 32 -8.83 2.31 1.50
CA ILE A 32 -7.67 3.22 1.52
C ILE A 32 -7.53 3.90 2.89
N LYS A 33 -8.63 4.44 3.45
CA LYS A 33 -8.64 5.05 4.79
C LYS A 33 -8.26 4.07 5.90
N ALA A 34 -8.74 2.83 5.83
CA ALA A 34 -8.41 1.81 6.83
C ALA A 34 -6.93 1.41 6.77
N ILE A 35 -6.37 1.27 5.57
CA ILE A 35 -4.96 1.00 5.33
C ILE A 35 -4.10 2.14 5.86
N GLU A 36 -4.35 3.40 5.45
CA GLU A 36 -3.51 4.54 5.90
C GLU A 36 -3.65 4.87 7.41
N LYS A 37 -4.65 4.29 8.09
CA LYS A 37 -4.80 4.36 9.55
C LYS A 37 -4.08 3.20 10.28
N GLY A 38 -3.57 2.21 9.56
CA GLY A 38 -2.93 1.01 10.13
C GLY A 38 -3.90 -0.04 10.67
N ASN A 39 -5.18 0.03 10.31
CA ASN A 39 -6.25 -0.81 10.87
C ASN A 39 -6.85 -1.81 9.86
N GLY A 40 -6.24 -1.98 8.69
CA GLY A 40 -6.74 -2.86 7.63
C GLY A 40 -5.89 -4.13 7.47
N ASN A 41 -6.50 -5.27 7.16
CA ASN A 41 -5.78 -6.46 6.67
C ASN A 41 -6.05 -6.62 5.17
N PRO A 42 -5.37 -5.85 4.29
CA PRO A 42 -5.61 -5.90 2.86
C PRO A 42 -5.18 -7.24 2.26
N SER A 43 -5.93 -7.73 1.28
CA SER A 43 -5.46 -8.84 0.45
C SER A 43 -4.25 -8.42 -0.39
N ILE A 44 -3.47 -9.41 -0.86
CA ILE A 44 -2.37 -9.16 -1.80
C ILE A 44 -2.87 -8.45 -3.07
N ASP A 45 -4.06 -8.80 -3.58
CA ASP A 45 -4.64 -8.11 -4.75
C ASP A 45 -4.91 -6.63 -4.48
N THR A 46 -5.42 -6.29 -3.29
CA THR A 46 -5.61 -4.89 -2.86
C THR A 46 -4.27 -4.17 -2.79
N LEU A 47 -3.25 -4.79 -2.17
CA LEU A 47 -1.92 -4.21 -2.09
C LEU A 47 -1.30 -4.00 -3.46
N ARG A 48 -1.46 -4.94 -4.38
CA ARG A 48 -0.97 -4.83 -5.76
C ARG A 48 -1.61 -3.64 -6.49
N LYS A 49 -2.94 -3.51 -6.44
CA LYS A 49 -3.66 -2.40 -7.07
C LYS A 49 -3.20 -1.04 -6.55
N ILE A 50 -2.98 -0.92 -5.24
CA ILE A 50 -2.46 0.29 -4.62
C ILE A 50 -1.00 0.54 -5.04
N ALA A 51 -0.19 -0.51 -5.06
CA ALA A 51 1.21 -0.42 -5.46
C ALA A 51 1.34 0.05 -6.92
N ASP A 52 0.59 -0.55 -7.84
CA ASP A 52 0.54 -0.17 -9.25
C ASP A 52 0.15 1.31 -9.41
N ALA A 53 -0.90 1.76 -8.71
CA ALA A 53 -1.37 3.14 -8.74
C ALA A 53 -0.33 4.16 -8.20
N LEU A 54 0.53 3.73 -7.26
CA LEU A 54 1.54 4.57 -6.62
C LEU A 54 2.94 4.43 -7.25
N GLY A 55 3.10 3.54 -8.24
CA GLY A 55 4.40 3.17 -8.80
C GLY A 55 5.33 2.54 -7.75
N LEU A 56 4.77 1.68 -6.89
CA LEU A 56 5.50 0.88 -5.90
C LEU A 56 5.64 -0.56 -6.38
N GLU A 57 6.63 -1.26 -5.84
CA GLU A 57 6.86 -2.68 -6.13
C GLU A 57 6.71 -3.52 -4.85
N LEU A 58 5.99 -4.65 -4.96
CA LEU A 58 5.89 -5.63 -3.89
C LEU A 58 7.00 -6.67 -4.06
N ILE A 59 7.96 -6.67 -3.13
CA ILE A 59 9.14 -7.54 -3.21
C ILE A 59 8.99 -8.73 -2.26
N MET A 60 9.12 -9.94 -2.80
CA MET A 60 9.35 -11.15 -2.01
C MET A 60 10.83 -11.48 -2.01
N LYS A 61 11.39 -11.79 -0.83
CA LYS A 61 12.78 -12.22 -0.69
C LYS A 61 12.86 -13.51 0.09
N VAL A 62 13.84 -14.36 -0.24
CA VAL A 62 14.17 -15.54 0.55
C VAL A 62 14.57 -15.10 1.95
N ARG A 63 13.99 -15.71 2.98
CA ARG A 63 14.36 -15.44 4.36
C ARG A 63 15.77 -15.98 4.62
N GLU A 64 16.68 -15.12 5.03
CA GLU A 64 17.97 -15.56 5.55
C GLU A 64 17.73 -16.30 6.88
N ILE A 65 18.12 -17.57 6.90
CA ILE A 65 18.10 -18.39 8.11
C ILE A 65 19.51 -18.27 8.71
N PRO A 66 19.66 -17.79 9.96
CA PRO A 66 20.95 -17.83 10.63
C PRO A 66 21.47 -19.27 10.60
N LYS A 67 22.72 -19.47 10.16
CA LYS A 67 23.38 -20.76 10.34
C LYS A 67 23.44 -21.02 11.84
N LEU A 68 22.95 -22.19 12.25
CA LEU A 68 23.03 -22.69 13.62
C LEU A 68 24.48 -22.68 14.13
#